data_AF-A0A7J3SLW2-F1
#
_entry.id   AF-A0A7J3SLW2-F1
#
_cell.length_a   1.000
_cell.length_b   1.000
_cell.length_c   1.000
_cell.angle_alpha   90.00
_cell.angle_beta   90.00
_cell.angle_gamma   90.00
#
_symmetry.space_group_name_H-M   'P 1'
#
loop_
_entity.id
_entity.type
_entity.pdbx_description
1 polymer ?
#
loop_
_entity_poly.entity_id
_entity_poly.type
_entity_poly.pdbx_seq_one_letter_code
_entity_poly.pdbx_strand_id
1 'polypeptide(L)'
;MARVLAAVKVYPSDSEIDRGKLLDEIRKVLPEDYHILRAAEEPVAFGYVALKLYITFPEETEGGTDKLEEMLRSVQGIDDLEVESVSRLSSF
;
A
#
# COMPACT_ATOMS: atom_id res chain seq x y z
N MET A 1 6.74 -2.03 -20.60
CA MET A 1 6.99 -2.90 -19.42
C MET A 1 5.65 -3.20 -18.80
N ALA A 2 5.35 -4.49 -18.59
CA ALA A 2 4.13 -4.88 -17.89
C ALA A 2 4.23 -4.45 -16.42
N ARG A 3 3.12 -3.98 -15.86
CA ARG A 3 3.05 -3.58 -14.45
C ARG A 3 2.03 -4.45 -13.73
N VAL A 4 2.26 -4.64 -12.44
CA VAL A 4 1.30 -5.23 -11.52
C VAL A 4 0.62 -4.11 -10.76
N LEU A 5 -0.66 -4.27 -10.45
CA LEU A 5 -1.43 -3.46 -9.52
C LEU A 5 -1.76 -4.32 -8.30
N ALA A 6 -1.27 -3.92 -7.13
CA ALA A 6 -1.70 -4.46 -5.85
C ALA A 6 -2.65 -3.49 -5.15
N ALA A 7 -3.79 -4.00 -4.68
CA ALA A 7 -4.62 -3.31 -3.71
C ALA A 7 -4.21 -3.79 -2.31
N VAL A 8 -3.67 -2.88 -1.50
CA VAL A 8 -3.17 -3.17 -0.16
C VAL A 8 -3.95 -2.33 0.84
N LYS A 9 -4.48 -2.99 1.86
CA LYS A 9 -5.15 -2.36 2.99
C LYS A 9 -4.16 -2.25 4.13
N VAL A 10 -3.89 -1.03 4.56
CA VAL A 10 -2.94 -0.73 5.63
C VAL A 10 -3.73 -0.38 6.89
N TYR A 11 -3.38 -1.04 7.99
CA TYR A 11 -3.96 -0.85 9.31
C TYR A 11 -3.03 0.05 10.15
N PRO A 12 -3.42 1.31 10.44
CA PRO A 12 -2.66 2.15 11.35
C PRO A 12 -2.60 1.56 12.77
N SER A 13 -1.50 1.80 13.47
CA SER A 13 -1.31 1.35 14.88
C SER A 13 -2.22 2.03 15.89
N ASP A 14 -2.82 3.17 15.54
CA ASP A 14 -3.85 3.81 16.34
C ASP A 14 -4.85 4.56 15.43
N SER A 15 -6.09 4.69 15.90
CA SER A 15 -7.13 5.56 15.35
C SER A 15 -6.75 7.05 15.26
N GLU A 16 -5.83 7.52 16.12
CA GLU A 16 -5.35 8.90 16.14
C GLU A 16 -4.31 9.20 15.04
N ILE A 17 -3.78 8.17 14.37
CA ILE A 17 -2.80 8.36 13.30
C ILE A 17 -3.44 9.11 12.13
N ASP A 18 -2.76 10.18 11.70
CA ASP A 18 -3.12 10.94 10.51
C ASP A 18 -2.78 10.13 9.25
N ARG A 19 -3.80 9.76 8.47
CA ARG A 19 -3.64 8.93 7.26
C ARG A 19 -2.92 9.68 6.15
N GLY A 20 -3.00 11.01 6.12
CA GLY A 20 -2.24 11.84 5.19
C GLY A 20 -0.74 11.75 5.48
N LYS A 21 -0.35 11.92 6.74
CA LYS A 21 1.04 11.74 7.16
C LYS A 21 1.53 10.31 6.94
N LEU A 22 0.71 9.31 7.25
CA LEU A 22 1.05 7.92 7.01
C LEU A 22 1.28 7.65 5.51
N LEU A 23 0.41 8.19 4.64
CA LEU A 23 0.58 8.14 3.20
C LEU A 23 1.88 8.81 2.74
N ASP A 24 2.24 9.97 3.32
CA ASP A 24 3.49 10.65 3.00
C ASP A 24 4.73 9.84 3.41
N GLU A 25 4.71 9.18 4.57
CA GLU A 25 5.79 8.28 4.98
C GLU A 25 5.90 7.07 4.06
N ILE A 26 4.76 6.48 3.66
CA ILE A 26 4.73 5.39 2.68
C ILE A 26 5.36 5.85 1.35
N ARG A 27 5.04 7.05 0.87
CA ARG A 27 5.63 7.59 -0.36
C ARG A 27 7.14 7.73 -0.29
N LYS A 28 7.71 7.96 0.89
CA LYS A 28 9.17 8.12 1.08
C LYS A 28 9.93 6.79 1.07
N VAL A 29 9.29 5.70 1.52
CA VAL A 29 9.93 4.37 1.54
C VAL A 29 9.79 3.64 0.20
N LEU A 30 8.78 3.99 -0.61
CA LEU A 30 8.57 3.37 -1.90
C LEU A 30 9.67 3.79 -2.92
N PRO A 31 10.30 2.83 -3.61
CA PRO A 31 11.25 3.11 -4.67
C PRO A 31 10.62 3.82 -5.88
N GLU A 32 11.44 4.40 -6.76
CA GLU A 32 10.95 5.17 -7.91
C GLU A 32 10.08 4.37 -8.89
N ASP A 33 10.27 3.06 -8.98
CA ASP A 33 9.49 2.16 -9.83
C ASP A 33 8.17 1.70 -9.19
N TYR A 34 7.90 2.07 -7.93
CA TYR A 34 6.63 1.85 -7.24
C TYR A 34 5.78 3.13 -7.25
N HIS A 35 4.52 3.03 -7.68
CA HIS A 35 3.64 4.18 -7.81
C HIS A 35 2.29 3.96 -7.14
N ILE A 36 1.94 4.84 -6.22
CA ILE A 36 0.59 4.91 -5.63
C ILE A 36 -0.33 5.61 -6.63
N LEU A 37 -1.23 4.86 -7.28
CA LEU A 37 -2.24 5.41 -8.19
C LEU A 37 -3.40 6.05 -7.44
N ARG A 38 -3.79 5.45 -6.31
CA ARG A 38 -4.92 5.91 -5.50
C ARG A 38 -4.69 5.53 -4.04
N ALA A 39 -5.13 6.42 -3.17
CA ALA A 39 -5.31 6.17 -1.75
C ALA A 39 -6.78 6.44 -1.40
N ALA A 40 -7.35 5.64 -0.49
CA ALA A 40 -8.70 5.81 0.00
C ALA A 40 -8.77 5.44 1.49
N GLU A 41 -9.57 6.18 2.25
CA GLU A 41 -9.90 5.84 3.63
C GLU A 41 -11.05 4.84 3.64
N GLU A 42 -10.86 3.70 4.31
CA GLU A 42 -11.88 2.66 4.48
C GLU A 42 -12.25 2.49 5.96
N PRO A 43 -13.48 2.87 6.36
CA PRO A 43 -13.98 2.60 7.71
C PRO A 43 -14.02 1.10 8.00
N VAL A 44 -13.53 0.69 9.18
CA VAL A 44 -13.56 -0.72 9.61
C VAL A 44 -14.60 -0.91 10.70
N ALA A 45 -14.38 -0.35 11.89
CA ALA A 45 -15.31 -0.40 13.02
C ALA A 45 -14.93 0.66 14.09
N PHE A 46 -15.87 1.08 14.93
CA PHE A 46 -15.61 1.95 16.09
C PHE A 46 -14.79 3.23 15.79
N GLY A 47 -15.00 3.83 14.62
CA GLY A 47 -14.26 5.02 14.20
C GLY A 47 -12.83 4.75 13.71
N TYR A 48 -12.38 3.49 13.73
CA TYR A 48 -11.13 3.07 13.13
C TYR A 48 -11.24 3.03 11.61
N VAL A 49 -10.24 3.62 10.94
CA VAL A 49 -10.20 3.80 9.49
C VAL A 49 -8.87 3.26 8.97
N ALA A 50 -8.95 2.30 8.05
CA ALA A 50 -7.81 1.76 7.33
C ALA A 50 -7.47 2.64 6.12
N LEU A 51 -6.22 2.58 5.67
CA LEU A 51 -5.76 3.25 4.46
C LEU A 51 -5.62 2.21 3.34
N LYS A 52 -6.48 2.30 2.33
CA LYS A 52 -6.43 1.46 1.15
C LYS A 52 -5.59 2.10 0.06
N LEU A 53 -4.59 1.38 -0.42
CA LEU A 53 -3.62 1.82 -1.40
C LEU A 53 -3.69 0.95 -2.66
N TYR A 54 -3.64 1.62 -3.81
CA TYR A 54 -3.52 0.99 -5.11
C TYR A 54 -2.13 1.28 -5.63
N ILE A 55 -1.23 0.31 -5.53
CA ILE A 55 0.20 0.47 -5.79
C ILE A 55 0.55 -0.33 -7.04
N THR A 56 1.25 0.31 -7.98
CA THR A 56 1.79 -0.36 -9.16
C THR A 56 3.28 -0.48 -9.12
N PHE A 57 3.81 -1.59 -9.62
CA PHE A 57 5.24 -1.89 -9.69
C PHE A 57 5.53 -2.80 -10.89
N PRO A 58 6.80 -2.95 -11.30
CA PRO A 58 7.17 -3.82 -12.42
C PRO A 58 6.74 -5.28 -12.19
N GLU A 59 6.25 -5.95 -13.24
CA GLU A 59 5.94 -7.38 -13.14
C GLU A 59 7.18 -8.25 -12.88
N GLU A 60 8.36 -7.75 -13.27
CA GLU A 60 9.65 -8.42 -13.09
C GLU A 60 10.18 -8.36 -11.64
N THR A 61 9.42 -7.74 -10.72
CA THR A 61 9.76 -7.74 -9.30
C THR A 61 9.74 -9.17 -8.74
N GLU A 62 10.93 -9.70 -8.47
CA GLU A 62 11.08 -10.99 -7.78
C GLU A 62 10.42 -10.96 -6.40
N GLY A 63 9.70 -12.05 -6.07
CA GLY A 63 8.95 -12.18 -4.81
C GLY A 63 7.53 -11.62 -4.85
N GLY A 64 7.05 -11.12 -5.99
CA GLY A 64 5.66 -10.66 -6.11
C GLY A 64 5.37 -9.45 -5.21
N THR A 65 4.46 -9.61 -4.25
CA THR A 65 4.14 -8.53 -3.28
C THR A 65 5.05 -8.53 -2.05
N ASP A 66 5.86 -9.56 -1.80
CA ASP A 66 6.64 -9.69 -0.57
C ASP A 66 7.49 -8.44 -0.29
N LYS A 67 8.23 -7.96 -1.30
CA LYS A 67 9.05 -6.73 -1.16
C LYS A 67 8.21 -5.50 -0.85
N LEU A 68 7.02 -5.39 -1.46
CA LEU A 68 6.10 -4.29 -1.17
C LEU A 68 5.64 -4.35 0.28
N GLU A 69 5.25 -5.53 0.75
CA GLU A 69 4.79 -5.76 2.11
C GLU A 69 5.90 -5.46 3.14
N GLU A 70 7.13 -5.91 2.90
CA GLU A 70 8.29 -5.60 3.76
C GLU A 70 8.56 -4.09 3.85
N MET A 71 8.54 -3.38 2.73
CA MET A 71 8.71 -1.92 2.71
C MET A 71 7.61 -1.22 3.49
N LEU A 72 6.36 -1.62 3.31
CA LEU A 72 5.24 -1.06 4.06
C LEU A 72 5.37 -1.37 5.56
N ARG A 73 5.67 -2.61 5.96
CA ARG A 73 5.85 -2.99 7.38
C ARG A 73 6.99 -2.24 8.07
N SER A 74 7.95 -1.68 7.31
CA SER A 74 9.02 -0.84 7.86
C SER A 74 8.56 0.58 8.24
N VAL A 75 7.38 1.02 7.77
CA VAL A 75 6.85 2.35 8.06
C VAL A 75 6.29 2.39 9.48
N GLN A 76 6.84 3.29 10.30
CA GLN A 76 6.35 3.50 11.65
C GLN A 76 4.88 3.96 11.64
N GLY A 77 4.05 3.31 12.45
CA GLY A 77 2.62 3.61 12.54
C GLY A 77 1.74 2.69 11.68
N ILE A 78 2.32 1.72 10.98
CA ILE A 78 1.61 0.57 10.42
C ILE A 78 1.66 -0.56 11.45
N ASP A 79 0.50 -1.09 11.84
CA ASP A 79 0.36 -2.27 12.70
C ASP A 79 0.34 -3.55 11.87
N ASP A 80 -0.52 -3.55 10.85
CA ASP A 80 -0.65 -4.67 9.93
C ASP A 80 -1.06 -4.22 8.52
N LEU A 81 -1.02 -5.15 7.58
CA LEU A 81 -1.45 -4.91 6.22
C LEU A 81 -2.02 -6.19 5.60
N GLU A 82 -2.93 -6.02 4.65
CA GLU A 82 -3.56 -7.09 3.90
C GLU A 82 -3.49 -6.78 2.39
N VAL A 83 -2.96 -7.72 1.61
CA VAL A 83 -3.05 -7.65 0.15
C VAL A 83 -4.39 -8.22 -0.30
N GLU A 84 -5.33 -7.34 -0.64
CA GLU A 84 -6.69 -7.75 -1.02
C GLU A 84 -6.77 -8.29 -2.44
N SER A 85 -5.96 -7.75 -3.36
CA SER A 85 -5.94 -8.21 -4.74
C SER A 85 -4.65 -7.86 -5.46
N VAL A 86 -4.28 -8.69 -6.44
CA VAL A 86 -3.16 -8.47 -7.36
C VAL A 86 -3.67 -8.67 -8.77
N SER A 87 -3.45 -7.69 -9.64
CA SER A 87 -3.90 -7.71 -11.03
C SER A 87 -2.77 -7.28 -11.96
N ARG A 88 -2.62 -7.95 -13.10
CA ARG A 88 -1.69 -7.50 -14.14
C ARG A 88 -2.32 -6.38 -14.96
N LEU A 89 -1.59 -5.28 -15.08
CA LEU A 89 -1.90 -4.20 -15.99
C LEU A 89 -1.24 -4.51 -17.34
N SER A 90 -1.93 -5.32 -18.15
CA SER A 90 -1.62 -5.41 -19.57
C SER A 90 -2.09 -4.12 -20.23
N SER A 91 -1.18 -3.40 -20.89
CA SER A 91 -1.54 -2.24 -21.71
C SER A 91 -2.68 -2.64 -22.65
N PHE A 92 -3.75 -1.84 -22.66
CA PHE A 92 -4.70 -1.84 -23.78
C PHE A 92 -4.00 -1.30 -25.03
#